data_AF-A0A1E1WG69-F1
#
_entry.id   AF-A0A1E1WG69-F1
#
_cell.length_a   1.000
_cell.length_b   1.000
_cell.length_c   1.000
_cell.angle_alpha   90.00
_cell.angle_beta   90.00
_cell.angle_gamma   90.00
#
_symmetry.space_group_name_H-M   'P 1'
#
loop_
_entity.id
_entity.type
_entity.pdbx_description
1 polymer ?
#
loop_
_entity_poly.entity_id
_entity_poly.type
_entity_poly.pdbx_seq_one_letter_code
_entity_poly.pdbx_strand_id
1 'polypeptide(L)'
;DSAMECVRMDNGRIRLYTSWTYPKKEPYVRRSDSPQDIVQLQESSMIDGKLYCKFRRDTVSTVMGQTFDLANNKYNLMIVSGDSMKDADRVGFHSQAYESTGEPLALATVGTAGASSKLLLKLHGCFMLTAWLGTASLGILLARY
;
A
#
# COMPACT_ATOMS: atom_id res chain seq x y z
N ASP A 1 -5.57 -5.91 -5.88
CA ASP A 1 -5.30 -4.60 -6.50
C ASP A 1 -4.18 -4.70 -7.53
N SER A 2 -4.16 -3.83 -8.53
CA SER A 2 -3.02 -3.73 -9.44
C SER A 2 -1.89 -2.96 -8.76
N ALA A 3 -0.72 -3.58 -8.65
CA ALA A 3 0.45 -3.02 -7.99
C ALA A 3 1.63 -2.91 -8.96
N MET A 4 2.51 -1.95 -8.66
CA MET A 4 3.82 -1.79 -9.30
C MET A 4 4.87 -1.91 -8.21
N GLU A 5 5.83 -2.78 -8.42
CA GLU A 5 6.89 -3.05 -7.45
C GLU A 5 8.25 -2.77 -8.08
N CYS A 6 9.06 -1.98 -7.38
CA CYS A 6 10.46 -1.78 -7.74
C CYS A 6 11.34 -2.53 -6.73
N VAL A 7 12.10 -3.50 -7.23
CA VAL A 7 12.83 -4.46 -6.40
C VAL A 7 14.31 -4.38 -6.74
N ARG A 8 15.16 -4.32 -5.71
CA ARG A 8 16.60 -4.48 -5.85
C ARG A 8 16.94 -5.98 -5.88
N MET A 9 17.48 -6.45 -7.00
CA MET A 9 17.95 -7.82 -7.18
C MET A 9 19.32 -8.01 -6.51
N ASP A 10 19.73 -9.26 -6.30
CA ASP A 10 21.01 -9.62 -5.65
C ASP A 10 22.24 -9.04 -6.35
N ASN A 11 22.17 -8.87 -7.67
CA ASN A 11 23.23 -8.24 -8.47
C ASN A 11 23.23 -6.71 -8.40
N GLY A 12 22.47 -6.12 -7.48
CA GLY A 12 22.33 -4.68 -7.27
C GLY A 12 21.45 -3.96 -8.28
N ARG A 13 20.96 -4.64 -9.34
CA ARG A 13 20.08 -4.02 -10.34
C ARG A 13 18.69 -3.83 -9.77
N ILE A 14 18.09 -2.68 -10.03
CA ILE A 14 16.67 -2.45 -9.74
C ILE A 14 15.84 -2.93 -10.94
N ARG A 15 14.77 -3.66 -10.67
CA ARG A 15 13.78 -4.09 -11.65
C ARG A 15 12.40 -3.62 -11.26
N LEU A 16 11.61 -3.30 -12.27
CA LEU A 16 10.20 -2.94 -12.15
C LEU A 16 9.36 -4.14 -12.58
N TYR A 17 8.34 -4.46 -11.80
CA TYR A 17 7.34 -5.47 -12.14
C TYR A 17 5.94 -4.92 -11.88
N THR A 18 4.96 -5.54 -12.52
CA THR A 18 3.56 -5.42 -12.12
C THR A 18 3.14 -6.69 -11.39
N SER A 19 2.22 -6.54 -10.46
CA SER A 19 1.68 -7.68 -9.73
C SER A 19 0.24 -7.44 -9.31
N TRP A 20 -0.47 -8.55 -9.05
CA TRP A 20 -1.79 -8.53 -8.48
C TRP A 20 -1.73 -8.86 -7.00
N THR A 21 -2.33 -8.01 -6.16
CA THR A 21 -2.41 -8.24 -4.71
C THR A 21 -3.73 -8.91 -4.31
N TYR A 22 -3.64 -9.88 -3.40
CA TYR A 22 -4.75 -10.65 -2.86
C TYR A 22 -4.98 -10.32 -1.38
N PRO A 23 -6.25 -10.16 -0.94
CA PRO A 23 -6.55 -9.85 0.44
C PRO A 23 -6.35 -11.09 1.34
N LYS A 24 -5.36 -11.01 2.24
CA LYS A 24 -5.13 -11.94 3.38
C LYS A 24 -5.14 -13.43 3.04
N LYS A 25 -4.79 -13.83 1.81
CA LYS A 25 -4.72 -15.21 1.36
C LYS A 25 -3.57 -15.40 0.39
N GLU A 26 -2.87 -16.54 0.49
CA GLU A 26 -1.88 -16.95 -0.51
C GLU A 26 -2.50 -16.89 -1.93
N PRO A 27 -1.77 -16.36 -2.94
CA PRO A 27 -0.33 -16.08 -2.91
C PRO A 27 0.06 -14.70 -2.33
N TYR A 28 -0.89 -13.90 -1.82
CA TYR A 28 -0.79 -12.50 -1.39
C TYR A 28 -0.41 -11.50 -2.49
N VAL A 29 0.57 -11.84 -3.31
CA VAL A 29 1.01 -11.08 -4.47
C VAL A 29 1.42 -12.05 -5.58
N ARG A 30 1.12 -11.75 -6.83
CA ARG A 30 1.54 -12.59 -7.96
C ARG A 30 1.78 -11.76 -9.22
N ARG A 31 3.00 -11.84 -9.76
CA ARG A 31 3.40 -11.15 -11.00
C ARG A 31 2.73 -11.72 -12.24
N SER A 32 2.60 -13.05 -12.34
CA SER A 32 2.01 -13.71 -13.53
C SER A 32 0.54 -13.34 -13.78
N ASP A 33 -0.14 -12.82 -12.77
CA ASP A 33 -1.54 -12.39 -12.83
C ASP A 33 -1.65 -10.92 -13.30
N SER A 34 -0.53 -10.31 -13.70
CA SER A 34 -0.48 -8.94 -14.23
C SER A 34 0.39 -8.85 -15.49
N PRO A 35 -0.08 -8.17 -16.55
CA PRO A 35 0.74 -7.89 -17.73
C PRO A 35 1.97 -7.06 -17.34
N GLN A 36 3.16 -7.48 -17.75
CA GLN A 36 4.42 -6.81 -17.37
C GLN A 36 4.78 -5.64 -18.30
N ASP A 37 4.15 -5.57 -19.47
CA ASP A 37 4.38 -4.59 -20.53
C ASP A 37 3.64 -3.27 -20.34
N ILE A 38 2.63 -3.23 -19.45
CA ILE A 38 1.86 -2.02 -19.11
C ILE A 38 2.65 -1.01 -18.27
N VAL A 39 3.90 -1.33 -17.91
CA VAL A 39 4.81 -0.42 -17.22
C VAL A 39 6.18 -0.42 -17.89
N GLN A 40 6.83 0.75 -17.89
CA GLN A 40 8.18 0.89 -18.42
C GLN A 40 9.06 1.67 -17.44
N LEU A 41 10.13 1.04 -16.98
CA LEU A 41 11.12 1.70 -16.13
C LEU A 41 11.82 2.83 -16.92
N GLN A 42 11.90 4.02 -16.32
CA GLN A 42 12.55 5.18 -16.92
C GLN A 42 13.92 5.40 -16.28
N GLU A 43 13.94 5.53 -14.96
CA GLU A 43 15.15 5.76 -14.17
C GLU A 43 15.05 4.96 -12.87
N SER A 44 16.16 4.40 -12.44
CA SER A 44 16.26 3.73 -11.14
C SER A 44 17.62 3.96 -10.53
N SER A 45 17.66 4.22 -9.23
CA SER A 45 18.92 4.41 -8.50
C SER A 45 18.76 4.06 -7.03
N MET A 46 19.91 3.89 -6.38
CA MET A 46 20.01 3.88 -4.92
C MET A 46 20.70 5.18 -4.51
N ILE A 47 20.04 6.01 -3.71
CA ILE A 47 20.63 7.26 -3.18
C ILE A 47 20.44 7.22 -1.66
N ASP A 48 21.53 7.29 -0.90
CA ASP A 48 21.54 7.24 0.56
C ASP A 48 20.76 6.04 1.14
N GLY A 49 20.92 4.86 0.51
CA GLY A 49 20.24 3.63 0.93
C GLY A 49 18.75 3.57 0.58
N LYS A 50 18.18 4.61 -0.05
CA LYS A 50 16.79 4.63 -0.52
C LYS A 50 16.70 4.21 -1.98
N LEU A 51 15.69 3.40 -2.28
CA LEU A 51 15.38 2.98 -3.64
C LEU A 51 14.57 4.08 -4.33
N TYR A 52 15.09 4.57 -5.45
CA TYR A 52 14.41 5.51 -6.34
C TYR A 52 14.01 4.77 -7.61
N CYS A 53 12.75 4.94 -7.99
CA CYS A 53 12.17 4.29 -9.15
C CYS A 53 11.22 5.25 -9.84
N LYS A 54 11.56 5.64 -11.07
CA LYS A 54 10.72 6.43 -11.96
C LYS A 54 10.29 5.52 -13.10
N PHE A 55 9.00 5.41 -13.31
CA PHE A 55 8.43 4.55 -14.34
C PHE A 55 7.23 5.21 -14.98
N ARG A 56 6.87 4.73 -16.18
CA ARG A 56 5.61 5.02 -16.83
C ARG A 56 4.69 3.82 -16.70
N ARG A 57 3.40 4.08 -16.68
CA ARG A 57 2.35 3.07 -16.74
C ARG A 57 1.34 3.49 -17.80
N ASP A 58 0.77 2.51 -18.49
CA ASP A 58 -0.31 2.73 -19.42
C ASP A 58 -1.49 3.41 -18.73
N THR A 59 -2.00 4.46 -19.37
CA THR A 59 -3.12 5.26 -18.84
C THR A 59 -4.38 4.41 -18.65
N VAL A 60 -4.62 3.47 -19.56
CA VAL A 60 -5.70 2.49 -19.46
C VAL A 60 -5.10 1.10 -19.59
N SER A 61 -5.35 0.24 -18.60
CA SER A 61 -4.86 -1.14 -18.59
C SER A 61 -5.92 -2.08 -18.01
N THR A 62 -5.94 -3.33 -18.46
CA THR A 62 -6.79 -4.36 -17.88
C THR A 62 -5.92 -5.40 -17.16
N VAL A 63 -6.18 -5.61 -15.88
CA VAL A 63 -5.45 -6.55 -15.03
C VAL A 63 -6.47 -7.41 -14.29
N MET A 64 -6.34 -8.74 -14.37
CA MET A 64 -7.31 -9.68 -13.78
C MET A 64 -8.78 -9.40 -14.15
N GLY A 65 -9.02 -9.00 -15.40
CA GLY A 65 -10.37 -8.67 -15.89
C GLY A 65 -10.92 -7.34 -15.37
N GLN A 66 -10.16 -6.58 -14.58
CA GLN A 66 -10.51 -5.25 -14.11
C GLN A 66 -9.79 -4.18 -14.93
N THR A 67 -10.55 -3.22 -15.47
CA THR A 67 -10.00 -2.08 -16.21
C THR A 67 -9.65 -0.95 -15.24
N PHE A 68 -8.40 -0.51 -15.30
CA PHE A 68 -7.87 0.64 -14.60
C PHE A 68 -7.70 1.77 -15.60
N ASP A 69 -8.56 2.79 -15.51
CA ASP A 69 -8.50 4.01 -16.33
C ASP A 69 -8.04 5.16 -15.45
N LEU A 70 -6.73 5.42 -15.48
CA LEU A 70 -6.06 6.39 -14.63
C LEU A 70 -6.32 7.85 -15.08
N ALA A 71 -6.92 8.05 -16.27
CA ALA A 71 -7.28 9.36 -16.78
C ALA A 71 -8.65 9.81 -16.28
N ASN A 72 -9.63 8.91 -16.29
CA ASN A 72 -11.04 9.27 -16.04
C ASN A 72 -11.52 8.89 -14.63
N ASN A 73 -10.88 7.94 -13.96
CA ASN A 73 -11.28 7.49 -12.63
C ASN A 73 -10.33 8.00 -11.54
N LYS A 74 -10.85 8.01 -10.30
CA LYS A 74 -10.07 8.29 -9.10
C LYS A 74 -9.79 7.00 -8.34
N TYR A 75 -8.58 6.87 -7.82
CA TYR A 75 -8.15 5.69 -7.06
C TYR A 75 -7.44 6.09 -5.77
N ASN A 76 -7.58 5.27 -4.74
CA ASN A 76 -6.71 5.39 -3.58
C ASN A 76 -5.32 4.88 -3.94
N LEU A 77 -4.29 5.62 -3.56
CA LEU A 77 -2.91 5.19 -3.72
C LEU A 77 -2.42 4.56 -2.44
N MET A 78 -1.72 3.45 -2.58
CA MET A 78 -1.06 2.76 -1.48
C MET A 78 0.43 2.72 -1.79
N ILE A 79 1.23 3.19 -0.84
CA ILE A 79 2.69 3.18 -0.93
C ILE A 79 3.20 2.37 0.23
N VAL A 80 3.99 1.35 -0.11
CA VAL A 80 4.47 0.36 0.83
C VAL A 80 5.95 0.09 0.57
N SER A 81 6.70 -0.22 1.62
CA SER A 81 8.11 -0.56 1.50
C SER A 81 8.49 -1.65 2.49
N GLY A 82 9.39 -2.51 2.06
CA GLY A 82 9.95 -3.61 2.83
C GLY A 82 11.36 -3.90 2.36
N ASP A 83 12.04 -4.80 3.08
CA ASP A 83 13.45 -5.14 2.91
C ASP A 83 13.67 -6.61 2.51
N SER A 84 12.59 -7.36 2.30
CA SER A 84 12.64 -8.79 2.00
C SER A 84 11.81 -9.18 0.78
N MET A 85 12.27 -10.22 0.11
CA MET A 85 11.49 -10.97 -0.88
C MET A 85 10.94 -12.22 -0.18
N LYS A 86 9.71 -12.62 -0.54
CA LYS A 86 9.17 -13.90 -0.09
C LYS A 86 9.76 -15.07 -0.87
N ASP A 87 9.91 -14.87 -2.17
CA ASP A 87 10.60 -15.75 -3.12
C ASP A 87 10.97 -14.94 -4.38
N ALA A 88 11.50 -15.60 -5.41
CA ALA A 88 11.96 -14.93 -6.63
C ALA A 88 10.87 -14.10 -7.35
N ASP A 89 9.61 -14.48 -7.21
CA ASP A 89 8.47 -13.88 -7.93
C ASP A 89 7.56 -13.02 -7.05
N ARG A 90 7.83 -12.95 -5.74
CA ARG A 90 6.95 -12.27 -4.79
C ARG A 90 7.71 -11.43 -3.78
N VAL A 91 7.32 -10.16 -3.70
CA VAL A 91 7.76 -9.27 -2.61
C VAL A 91 7.33 -9.82 -1.25
N GLY A 92 8.18 -9.60 -0.25
CA GLY A 92 7.93 -9.98 1.14
C GLY A 92 6.97 -9.04 1.84
N PHE A 93 6.92 -9.15 3.17
CA PHE A 93 6.10 -8.26 3.99
C PHE A 93 6.69 -6.84 4.01
N HIS A 94 5.81 -5.83 3.98
CA HIS A 94 6.19 -4.41 3.99
C HIS A 94 6.57 -3.95 5.41
N SER A 95 7.79 -4.28 5.83
CA SER A 95 8.32 -4.06 7.19
C SER A 95 8.67 -2.60 7.50
N GLN A 96 8.89 -1.76 6.49
CA GLN A 96 9.51 -0.45 6.66
C GLN A 96 8.48 0.69 6.66
N ALA A 97 7.50 0.65 5.74
CA ALA A 97 6.41 1.62 5.71
C ALA A 97 5.18 1.05 5.00
N TYR A 98 4.01 1.49 5.46
CA TYR A 98 2.72 1.27 4.81
C TYR A 98 1.88 2.52 4.99
N GLU A 99 1.54 3.19 3.90
CA GLU A 99 0.62 4.32 3.90
C GLU A 99 -0.32 4.25 2.72
N SER A 100 -1.47 4.90 2.87
CA SER A 100 -2.46 5.04 1.80
C SER A 100 -3.07 6.42 1.85
N THR A 101 -3.62 6.86 0.72
CA THR A 101 -4.30 8.14 0.63
C THR A 101 -5.58 8.15 1.45
N GLY A 102 -5.90 9.28 2.07
CA GLY A 102 -7.16 9.46 2.81
C GLY A 102 -8.39 9.54 1.89
N GLU A 103 -8.18 9.97 0.64
CA GLU A 103 -9.22 10.12 -0.36
C GLU A 103 -8.72 9.66 -1.75
N PRO A 104 -9.62 9.26 -2.67
CA PRO A 104 -9.25 8.90 -4.03
C PRO A 104 -8.69 10.09 -4.83
N LEU A 105 -7.60 9.85 -5.56
CA LEU A 105 -6.89 10.85 -6.37
C LEU A 105 -7.08 10.61 -7.86
N ALA A 106 -7.13 11.68 -8.64
CA ALA A 106 -7.02 11.64 -10.09
C ALA A 106 -5.52 11.56 -10.46
N LEU A 107 -5.09 10.42 -11.00
CA LEU A 107 -3.68 10.17 -11.34
C LEU A 107 -3.19 10.92 -12.58
N ALA A 108 -4.10 11.46 -13.38
CA ALA A 108 -3.77 12.36 -14.50
C ALA A 108 -3.43 13.79 -14.07
N THR A 109 -3.66 14.15 -12.80
CA THR A 109 -3.35 15.49 -12.28
C THR A 109 -2.16 15.44 -11.33
N VAL A 110 -1.25 16.40 -11.45
CA VAL A 110 -0.14 16.55 -10.50
C VAL A 110 -0.67 17.22 -9.23
N GLY A 111 -0.46 16.57 -8.09
CA GLY A 111 -0.89 17.10 -6.80
C GLY A 111 -0.26 16.36 -5.63
N THR A 112 -0.48 16.88 -4.43
CA THR A 112 -0.03 16.25 -3.19
C THR A 112 -1.01 15.15 -2.76
N ALA A 113 -0.50 13.95 -2.53
CA ALA A 113 -1.26 12.84 -1.98
C ALA A 113 -1.27 12.90 -0.45
N GLY A 114 -2.41 13.28 0.16
CA GLY A 114 -2.57 13.31 1.60
C GLY A 114 -2.77 11.91 2.18
N ALA A 115 -1.98 11.53 3.19
CA ALA A 115 -2.12 10.26 3.88
C ALA A 115 -3.44 10.17 4.68
N SER A 116 -3.96 8.97 4.83
CA SER A 116 -5.19 8.72 5.59
C SER A 116 -5.03 9.09 7.06
N SER A 117 -6.06 9.72 7.63
CA SER A 117 -6.04 10.18 9.01
C SER A 117 -6.09 9.01 9.99
N LYS A 118 -5.17 8.99 10.95
CA LYS A 118 -5.16 8.02 12.06
C LYS A 118 -6.05 8.46 13.23
N LEU A 119 -6.90 9.49 13.04
CA LEU A 119 -7.74 10.06 14.10
C LEU A 119 -8.72 9.04 14.69
N LEU A 120 -9.44 8.30 13.84
CA LEU A 120 -10.42 7.30 14.31
C LEU A 120 -9.74 6.16 15.10
N LEU A 121 -8.53 5.76 14.69
CA LEU A 121 -7.74 4.77 15.42
C LEU A 121 -7.33 5.28 16.81
N LYS A 122 -6.92 6.56 16.91
CA LYS A 122 -6.60 7.20 18.20
C LYS A 122 -7.84 7.33 19.08
N LEU A 123 -8.95 7.80 18.54
CA LEU A 123 -10.22 7.93 19.27
C LEU A 123 -10.73 6.59 19.77
N HIS A 124 -10.63 5.53 18.97
CA HIS A 124 -10.97 4.18 19.39
C HIS A 124 -10.17 3.77 20.64
N GLY A 125 -8.85 3.97 20.63
CA GLY A 125 -8.00 3.71 21.80
C GLY A 125 -8.40 4.53 23.02
N CYS A 126 -8.67 5.83 22.84
CA CYS A 126 -9.15 6.69 23.93
C CYS A 126 -10.48 6.20 24.50
N PHE A 127 -11.45 5.85 23.64
CA PHE A 127 -12.75 5.35 24.08
C PHE A 127 -12.65 4.02 24.82
N MET A 128 -11.74 3.13 24.42
CA MET A 128 -11.48 1.90 25.16
C MET A 128 -10.93 2.18 26.56
N LEU A 129 -9.98 3.11 26.69
CA LEU A 129 -9.45 3.51 27.99
C LEU A 129 -10.54 4.13 28.88
N THR A 130 -11.36 5.02 28.35
CA THR A 130 -12.48 5.61 29.11
C THR A 130 -13.54 4.57 29.48
N ALA A 131 -13.82 3.63 28.58
CA ALA A 131 -14.78 2.58 28.81
C ALA A 131 -14.33 1.66 29.97
N TRP A 132 -13.06 1.28 29.94
CA TRP A 132 -12.51 0.32 30.89
C TRP A 132 -12.18 0.94 32.25
N LEU A 133 -11.45 2.05 32.26
CA LEU A 133 -11.03 2.67 33.52
C LEU A 133 -12.14 3.53 34.13
N GLY A 134 -12.96 4.18 33.30
CA GLY A 134 -14.04 5.04 33.76
C GLY A 134 -15.32 4.25 34.03
N THR A 135 -16.03 3.87 32.97
CA THR A 135 -17.37 3.30 33.11
C THR A 135 -17.40 1.94 33.81
N ALA A 136 -16.44 1.05 33.57
CA ALA A 136 -16.46 -0.25 34.25
C ALA A 136 -16.17 -0.11 35.76
N SER A 137 -15.17 0.69 36.14
CA SER A 137 -14.87 0.98 37.55
C SER A 137 -16.06 1.62 38.26
N LEU A 138 -16.70 2.61 37.62
CA LEU A 138 -17.88 3.27 38.18
C LEU A 138 -19.06 2.30 38.31
N GLY A 139 -19.28 1.43 37.32
CA GLY A 139 -20.31 0.41 37.37
C GLY A 139 -20.12 -0.58 38.52
N ILE A 140 -18.88 -0.98 38.81
CA ILE A 140 -18.57 -1.85 39.97
C ILE A 140 -18.89 -1.13 41.28
N LEU A 141 -18.57 0.15 41.41
CA LEU A 141 -18.87 0.93 42.61
C LEU A 141 -20.39 1.08 42.81
N LEU A 142 -21.13 1.46 41.76
CA LEU A 142 -22.59 1.61 41.79
C LEU A 142 -23.34 0.28 42.04
N ALA A 143 -22.77 -0.86 41.62
CA ALA A 143 -23.37 -2.16 41.91
C ALA A 143 -23.20 -2.57 43.37
N ARG A 144 -22.20 -2.02 44.07
CA ARG A 144 -21.86 -2.39 45.44
C ARG A 144 -22.45 -1.44 46.48
N TYR A 145 -22.53 -0.16 46.15
CA TYR A 145 -22.95 0.93 47.03
C TYR A 145 -24.16 1.65 46.42
#